data_AF-A0A7J0GEE7-F1
#
_entry.id   AF-A0A7J0GEE7-F1
#
_cell.length_a   1.000
_cell.length_b   1.000
_cell.length_c   1.000
_cell.angle_alpha   90.00
_cell.angle_beta   90.00
_cell.angle_gamma   90.00
#
_symmetry.space_group_name_H-M   'P 1'
#
loop_
_entity.id
_entity.type
_entity.pdbx_description
1 polymer ?
#
loop_
_entity_poly.entity_id
_entity_poly.type
_entity_poly.pdbx_seq_one_letter_code
_entity_poly.pdbx_strand_id
1 'polypeptide(L)'
;MLEAVTAKRFQKEQEDTEDGEAPEDHSNEGPPMHWQEHAGQRSSKSLAIYSPVTAAKYLDDQSFQAVYQMALSQLWLGLDLIIDTSFSCRTYLDQLLQLSASTGASLVIVECKPQDKYE
;
A
#
# COMPACT_ATOMS: atom_id res chain seq x y z
N MET A 1 20.82 33.58 -6.56
CA MET A 1 22.09 32.82 -6.50
C MET A 1 21.78 31.57 -5.69
N LEU A 2 21.43 30.47 -6.35
CA LEU A 2 21.07 29.21 -5.71
C LEU A 2 22.12 28.19 -6.14
N GLU A 3 22.95 27.76 -5.18
CA GLU A 3 24.03 26.80 -5.36
C GLU A 3 23.46 25.38 -5.55
N ALA A 4 24.00 24.66 -6.53
CA ALA A 4 23.62 23.29 -6.86
C ALA A 4 24.25 22.30 -5.87
N VAL A 5 23.45 21.37 -5.34
CA VAL A 5 23.94 20.24 -4.54
C VAL A 5 23.88 18.97 -5.40
N THR A 6 25.06 18.50 -5.79
CA THR A 6 25.25 17.28 -6.60
C THR A 6 25.14 16.04 -5.72
N ALA A 7 24.20 15.14 -6.04
CA ALA A 7 24.08 13.82 -5.41
C ALA A 7 24.70 12.73 -6.29
N LYS A 8 25.54 11.88 -5.69
CA LYS A 8 26.22 10.74 -6.32
C LYS A 8 25.28 9.53 -6.42
N ARG A 9 25.19 8.95 -7.62
CA ARG A 9 24.45 7.72 -7.93
C ARG A 9 25.29 6.49 -7.54
N PHE A 10 24.75 5.60 -6.71
CA PHE A 10 25.35 4.30 -6.39
C PHE A 10 24.50 3.22 -7.06
N GLN A 11 25.07 2.45 -7.99
CA GLN A 11 24.43 1.31 -8.63
C GLN A 11 24.94 0.02 -7.99
N LYS A 12 24.03 -0.89 -7.65
CA LYS A 12 24.36 -2.25 -7.22
C LYS A 12 23.62 -3.22 -8.14
N GLU A 13 24.40 -4.06 -8.80
CA GLU A 13 23.99 -5.18 -9.66
C GLU A 13 23.21 -6.24 -8.85
N GLN A 14 22.19 -6.84 -9.47
CA GLN A 14 21.53 -8.06 -9.00
C GLN A 14 21.85 -9.20 -9.96
N GLU A 15 22.09 -10.35 -9.35
CA GLU A 15 22.56 -11.62 -9.89
C GLU A 15 21.34 -12.55 -10.05
N ASP A 16 21.22 -13.15 -11.23
CA ASP A 16 20.11 -14.03 -11.64
C ASP A 16 20.25 -15.43 -11.01
N THR A 17 19.13 -16.02 -10.60
CA THR A 17 19.06 -17.47 -10.31
C THR A 17 17.73 -17.99 -10.83
N GLU A 18 17.80 -18.69 -11.96
CA GLU A 18 16.72 -19.51 -12.52
C GLU A 18 16.97 -20.96 -12.11
N ASP A 19 16.03 -21.57 -11.39
CA ASP A 19 15.95 -23.02 -11.26
C ASP A 19 14.57 -23.47 -11.79
N GLY A 20 14.63 -24.23 -12.88
CA GLY A 20 13.47 -24.81 -13.55
C GLY A 20 13.08 -26.15 -12.95
N GLU A 21 11.77 -26.34 -12.76
CA GLU A 21 11.17 -27.58 -12.30
C GLU A 21 10.21 -28.11 -13.38
N ALA A 22 10.31 -29.42 -13.67
CA ALA A 22 9.43 -30.14 -14.58
C ALA A 22 9.07 -31.52 -14.00
N PRO A 23 7.94 -32.11 -14.42
CA PRO A 23 7.02 -32.81 -13.52
C PRO A 23 6.98 -34.32 -13.74
N GLU A 24 6.45 -35.07 -12.76
CA GLU A 24 6.02 -36.45 -12.98
C GLU A 24 4.58 -36.71 -12.47
N ASP A 25 3.83 -37.27 -13.40
CA ASP A 25 2.46 -37.78 -13.41
C ASP A 25 2.33 -39.03 -12.54
N HIS A 26 1.25 -39.14 -11.76
CA HIS A 26 0.58 -40.44 -11.57
C HIS A 26 -0.92 -40.25 -11.27
N SER A 27 -1.70 -40.69 -12.24
CA SER A 27 -3.14 -40.98 -12.19
C SER A 27 -3.57 -41.72 -10.91
N ASN A 28 -4.66 -41.28 -10.28
CA ASN A 28 -5.45 -42.16 -9.42
C ASN A 28 -6.95 -41.85 -9.56
N GLU A 29 -7.71 -42.91 -9.83
CA GLU A 29 -9.12 -42.92 -10.18
C GLU A 29 -10.01 -42.60 -8.97
N GLY A 30 -10.89 -41.61 -9.10
CA GLY A 30 -11.84 -41.20 -8.06
C GLY A 30 -13.15 -42.00 -8.11
N PRO A 31 -13.68 -42.51 -6.97
CA PRO A 31 -14.99 -43.18 -6.91
C PRO A 31 -16.19 -42.22 -7.05
N PRO A 32 -17.40 -42.73 -7.33
CA PRO A 32 -18.53 -41.96 -7.84
C PRO A 32 -19.15 -41.00 -6.80
N MET A 33 -19.61 -39.85 -7.31
CA MET A 33 -20.25 -38.78 -6.55
C MET A 33 -21.48 -39.25 -5.78
N HIS A 34 -21.32 -39.41 -4.47
CA HIS A 34 -22.41 -39.34 -3.50
C HIS A 34 -22.50 -37.90 -3.01
N TRP A 35 -23.53 -37.16 -3.45
CA TRP A 35 -23.80 -35.80 -2.97
C TRP A 35 -24.34 -35.86 -1.54
N GLN A 36 -23.43 -35.88 -0.57
CA GLN A 36 -23.77 -35.72 0.84
C GLN A 36 -23.67 -34.23 1.19
N GLU A 37 -24.84 -33.61 1.40
CA GLU A 37 -24.98 -32.23 1.89
C GLU A 37 -24.27 -32.06 3.23
N HIS A 38 -23.02 -31.61 3.19
CA HIS A 38 -22.42 -30.96 4.35
C HIS A 38 -23.02 -29.57 4.44
N ALA A 39 -23.99 -29.42 5.33
CA ALA A 39 -24.34 -28.14 5.93
C ALA A 39 -23.05 -27.57 6.54
N GLY A 40 -22.28 -26.85 5.72
CA GLY A 40 -21.16 -26.07 6.15
C GLY A 40 -21.72 -25.06 7.14
N GLN A 41 -21.50 -25.32 8.42
CA GLN A 41 -21.48 -24.31 9.45
C GLN A 41 -20.47 -23.26 8.98
N ARG A 42 -20.97 -22.26 8.23
CA ARG A 42 -20.31 -20.97 8.11
C ARG A 42 -20.19 -20.50 9.55
N SER A 43 -19.03 -20.73 10.13
CA SER A 43 -18.54 -19.97 11.26
C SER A 43 -18.56 -18.54 10.78
N SER A 44 -19.71 -17.90 10.97
CA SER A 44 -19.88 -16.47 10.87
C SER A 44 -18.95 -15.92 11.92
N LYS A 45 -17.70 -15.68 11.52
CA LYS A 45 -16.80 -14.78 12.23
C LYS A 45 -17.57 -13.47 12.28
N SER A 46 -18.25 -13.26 13.39
CA SER A 46 -19.00 -12.04 13.65
C SER A 46 -17.99 -10.92 13.48
N LEU A 47 -18.08 -10.20 12.36
CA LEU A 47 -17.39 -8.94 12.19
C LEU A 47 -17.99 -8.07 13.29
N ALA A 48 -17.24 -7.94 14.38
CA ALA A 48 -17.57 -7.01 15.44
C ALA A 48 -17.99 -5.71 14.76
N ILE A 49 -19.24 -5.29 14.99
CA ILE A 49 -19.80 -4.10 14.38
C ILE A 49 -18.96 -2.95 14.89
N TYR A 50 -17.98 -2.54 14.10
CA TYR A 50 -17.20 -1.35 14.38
C TYR A 50 -18.17 -0.19 14.51
N SER A 51 -17.99 0.64 15.53
CA SER A 51 -18.70 1.92 15.55
C SER A 51 -18.40 2.67 14.25
N PRO A 52 -19.32 3.48 13.71
CA PRO A 52 -19.10 4.20 12.46
C PRO A 52 -17.75 4.96 12.41
N VAL A 53 -17.30 5.49 13.55
CA VAL A 53 -16.02 6.18 13.69
C VAL A 53 -14.84 5.21 13.53
N THR A 54 -14.90 4.03 14.14
CA THR A 54 -13.84 3.02 14.05
C THR A 54 -13.77 2.42 12.64
N ALA A 55 -14.92 2.22 11.99
CA ALA A 55 -14.98 1.77 10.60
C ALA A 55 -14.41 2.83 9.64
N ALA A 56 -14.79 4.10 9.82
CA ALA A 56 -14.26 5.21 9.03
C ALA A 56 -12.75 5.35 9.18
N LYS A 57 -12.22 5.29 10.41
CA LYS A 57 -10.78 5.33 10.66
C LYS A 57 -10.04 4.16 10.00
N TYR A 58 -10.59 2.94 10.09
CA TYR A 58 -10.00 1.79 9.43
C TYR A 58 -9.93 1.96 7.91
N LEU A 59 -11.01 2.49 7.31
CA LEU A 59 -11.02 2.79 5.87
C LEU A 59 -10.04 3.90 5.50
N ASP A 60 -9.88 4.93 6.34
CA ASP A 60 -8.89 6.00 6.16
C ASP A 60 -7.46 5.42 6.19
N ASP A 61 -7.16 4.58 7.19
CA ASP A 61 -5.87 3.89 7.32
C ASP A 61 -5.56 3.02 6.09
N GLN A 62 -6.55 2.27 5.58
CA GLN A 62 -6.38 1.45 4.37
C GLN A 62 -6.21 2.31 3.11
N SER A 63 -6.98 3.38 3.00
CA SER A 63 -6.92 4.30 1.86
C SER A 63 -5.56 5.00 1.81
N PHE A 64 -5.08 5.49 2.95
CA PHE A 64 -3.75 6.06 3.06
C PHE A 64 -2.67 5.05 2.68
N GLN A 65 -2.77 3.81 3.15
CA GLN A 65 -1.78 2.79 2.82
C GLN A 65 -1.72 2.50 1.31
N ALA A 66 -2.86 2.47 0.63
CA ALA A 66 -2.89 2.33 -0.83
C ALA A 66 -2.18 3.51 -1.52
N VAL A 67 -2.49 4.75 -1.11
CA VAL A 67 -1.83 5.96 -1.60
C VAL A 67 -0.33 5.92 -1.34
N TYR A 68 0.11 5.47 -0.17
CA TYR A 68 1.52 5.34 0.19
C TYR A 68 2.27 4.37 -0.74
N GLN A 69 1.70 3.19 -1.02
CA GLN A 69 2.33 2.21 -1.92
C GLN A 69 2.39 2.71 -3.36
N MET A 70 1.34 3.41 -3.82
CA MET A 70 1.36 4.09 -5.12
C MET A 70 2.45 5.15 -5.16
N ALA A 71 2.53 6.01 -4.13
CA ALA A 71 3.53 7.06 -4.06
C ALA A 71 4.96 6.52 -4.08
N LEU A 72 5.24 5.47 -3.32
CA LEU A 72 6.53 4.78 -3.34
C LEU A 72 6.90 4.29 -4.74
N SER A 73 5.95 3.63 -5.42
CA SER A 73 6.15 3.12 -6.76
C SER A 73 6.43 4.25 -7.77
N GLN A 74 5.65 5.33 -7.73
CA GLN A 74 5.80 6.48 -8.63
C GLN A 74 7.13 7.21 -8.40
N LEU A 75 7.52 7.40 -7.14
CA LEU A 75 8.80 8.04 -6.79
C LEU A 75 10.01 7.18 -7.20
N TRP A 76 9.94 5.85 -7.07
CA TRP A 76 10.98 4.95 -7.58
C TRP A 76 11.13 4.98 -9.10
N LEU A 77 10.06 5.30 -9.83
CA LEU A 77 10.12 5.55 -11.27
C LEU A 77 10.67 6.95 -11.62
N GLY A 78 10.95 7.78 -10.61
CA GLY A 78 11.49 9.14 -10.79
C GLY A 78 10.44 10.17 -11.19
N LEU A 79 9.17 9.93 -10.86
CA LEU A 79 8.06 10.85 -11.17
C LEU A 79 7.77 11.77 -9.99
N ASP A 80 7.39 13.01 -10.30
CA ASP A 80 6.87 13.96 -9.31
C ASP A 80 5.40 13.63 -8.97
N LEU A 81 5.02 13.82 -7.70
CA LEU A 81 3.69 13.46 -7.22
C LEU A 81 3.11 14.55 -6.31
N ILE A 82 1.82 14.82 -6.48
CA ILE A 82 1.00 15.58 -5.54
C ILE A 82 0.03 14.60 -4.87
N ILE A 83 0.06 14.58 -3.54
CA ILE A 83 -0.84 13.76 -2.73
C ILE A 83 -1.82 14.70 -2.04
N ASP A 84 -3.10 14.61 -2.42
CA ASP A 84 -4.18 15.29 -1.71
C ASP A 84 -4.82 14.30 -0.74
N THR A 85 -4.47 14.42 0.54
CA THR A 85 -5.05 13.62 1.61
C THR A 85 -5.30 14.49 2.83
N SER A 86 -6.43 14.29 3.51
CA SER A 86 -6.65 14.91 4.80
C SER A 86 -5.63 14.38 5.81
N PHE A 87 -4.75 15.25 6.31
CA PHE A 87 -3.81 14.92 7.38
C PHE A 87 -4.52 14.92 8.74
N SER A 88 -5.40 13.94 8.93
CA SER A 88 -6.14 13.71 10.17
C SER A 88 -5.26 13.14 11.29
N CYS A 89 -4.09 12.58 10.94
CA CYS A 89 -3.22 11.84 11.84
C CYS A 89 -1.73 12.15 11.65
N ARG A 90 -1.02 12.39 12.76
CA ARG A 90 0.45 12.61 12.77
C ARG A 90 1.22 11.43 12.16
N THR A 91 0.71 10.21 12.32
CA THR A 91 1.33 9.00 11.78
C THR A 91 1.52 9.05 10.26
N TYR A 92 0.57 9.62 9.52
CA TYR A 92 0.66 9.74 8.06
C TYR A 92 1.77 10.70 7.64
N LEU A 93 1.95 11.79 8.38
CA LEU A 93 3.07 12.71 8.15
C LEU A 93 4.42 12.03 8.39
N ASP A 94 4.55 11.28 9.48
CA ASP A 94 5.80 10.56 9.79
C ASP A 94 6.12 9.51 8.71
N GLN A 95 5.10 8.84 8.16
CA GLN A 95 5.26 7.93 7.03
C GLN A 95 5.69 8.66 5.76
N LEU A 96 5.12 9.81 5.41
CA LEU A 96 5.56 10.60 4.24
C LEU A 96 6.99 11.11 4.39
N LEU A 97 7.42 11.48 5.60
CA LEU A 97 8.81 11.82 5.89
C LEU A 97 9.74 10.62 5.61
N GLN A 98 9.37 9.42 6.08
CA GLN A 98 10.11 8.21 5.79
C GLN A 98 10.15 7.91 4.28
N LEU A 99 9.04 8.11 3.58
CA LEU A 99 8.96 7.94 2.13
C LEU A 99 9.95 8.86 1.41
N SER A 100 9.97 10.15 1.75
CA SER A 100 10.93 11.11 1.18
C SER A 100 12.39 10.72 1.45
N ALA A 101 12.69 10.28 2.67
CA ALA A 101 14.05 9.87 3.05
C ALA A 101 14.51 8.60 2.30
N SER A 102 13.60 7.63 2.11
CA SER A 102 13.91 6.36 1.44
C SER A 102 14.00 6.46 -0.08
N THR A 103 13.31 7.43 -0.68
CA THR A 103 13.32 7.68 -2.13
C THR A 103 14.30 8.79 -2.54
N GLY A 104 14.79 9.58 -1.58
CA GLY A 104 15.57 10.79 -1.84
C GLY A 104 14.74 11.93 -2.43
N ALA A 105 13.42 11.81 -2.46
CA ALA A 105 12.52 12.84 -2.97
C ALA A 105 12.45 14.04 -2.01
N SER A 106 12.25 15.23 -2.55
CA SER A 106 11.96 16.42 -1.75
C SER A 106 10.50 16.44 -1.32
N LEU A 107 10.22 16.68 -0.04
CA LEU A 107 8.85 16.75 0.50
C LEU A 107 8.47 18.20 0.80
N VAL A 108 7.35 18.64 0.23
CA VAL A 108 6.71 19.93 0.53
C VAL A 108 5.30 19.66 1.03
N ILE A 109 4.92 20.27 2.16
CA ILE A 109 3.62 20.09 2.79
C ILE A 109 2.86 21.41 2.72
N VAL A 110 1.64 21.36 2.19
CA VAL A 110 0.72 22.50 2.13
C VAL A 110 -0.46 22.20 3.05
N GLU A 111 -0.60 22.96 4.14
CA GLU A 111 -1.74 22.83 5.05
C GLU A 111 -2.87 23.76 4.59
N CYS A 112 -3.98 23.18 4.14
CA CYS A 112 -5.20 23.92 3.79
C CYS A 112 -6.00 24.21 5.07
N LYS A 113 -5.85 25.42 5.62
CA LYS A 113 -6.72 25.89 6.71
C LYS A 113 -8.00 26.47 6.09
N PRO A 114 -9.20 25.97 6.44
CA PRO A 114 -10.43 26.60 5.99
C PRO A 114 -10.47 28.02 6.56
N GLN A 115 -10.34 29.02 5.69
CA GLN A 115 -10.73 30.38 6.00
C GLN A 115 -12.20 30.48 5.62
N ASP A 116 -13.07 30.89 6.55
CA ASP A 116 -14.50 31.11 6.34
C ASP A 116 -14.77 32.17 5.26
N LYS A 117 -14.43 31.95 3.99
CA LYS A 117 -14.81 32.80 2.84
C LYS A 117 -14.77 32.01 1.53
N TYR A 118 -15.93 31.51 1.13
CA TYR A 118 -16.31 31.54 -0.28
C TYR A 118 -17.33 32.68 -0.39
N GLU A 119 -16.94 33.82 -0.97
CA GLU A 119 -17.85 34.88 -1.44
C GLU A 119 -18.00 34.76 -2.95
#